data_AF-A0A3A5RFP8-F1
#
_entry.id   AF-A0A3A5RFP8-F1
#
_cell.length_a   1.000
_cell.length_b   1.000
_cell.length_c   1.000
_cell.angle_alpha   90.00
_cell.angle_beta   90.00
_cell.angle_gamma   90.00
#
_symmetry.space_group_name_H-M   'P 1'
#
loop_
_entity.id
_entity.type
_entity.pdbx_description
1 polymer ?
#
loop_
_entity_poly.entity_id
_entity_poly.type
_entity_poly.pdbx_seq_one_letter_code
_entity_poly.pdbx_strand_id
1 'polypeptide(L)'
;MKAKRISNPFRKGNQAARKMQVRFFLSLMVLLALVFILDMVMSPGSVLGIYGFSGTTLAAMMVIGDVDDVSDRKTHGSNIAYKIYLVDVDQINSDVPFPLPNQQREISTIPMKAGQYMKYFAAHDIPTYTSTGEKGDITTSGTNTFVAVMGGMRDQLLDFIEQHAGGKFIILFKEVGDAQWYILGNYDRPMVLSSFESKNDKDGRYVTYTFTRTSIDQYYKYTGDIVRAPAAAHTAGATALAIKSTNNRYTIPDGNEGTYAISTVSGLTANDKGRYITLEGTGTDKAATIADGNSFVLEDGATWTAKAGSSITFMVLDASTLVEVSGSRVQTA
;
A
#
# COMPACT_ATOMS: atom_id res chain seq x y z
N MET A 1 -17.43 72.62 13.41
CA MET A 1 -17.18 72.20 12.00
C MET A 1 -18.03 70.98 11.69
N LYS A 2 -18.87 71.00 10.64
CA LYS A 2 -19.72 69.84 10.26
C LYS A 2 -18.87 68.80 9.52
N ALA A 3 -18.94 67.53 9.95
CA ALA A 3 -18.24 66.41 9.33
C ALA A 3 -18.76 66.15 7.90
N LYS A 4 -17.86 66.20 6.92
CA LYS A 4 -18.16 65.96 5.50
C LYS A 4 -18.30 64.44 5.30
N ARG A 5 -19.51 63.94 5.06
CA ARG A 5 -19.74 62.51 4.71
C ARG A 5 -19.15 62.23 3.33
N ILE A 6 -18.10 61.42 3.27
CA ILE A 6 -17.58 60.84 2.03
C ILE A 6 -18.45 59.62 1.70
N SER A 7 -19.56 59.82 1.00
CA SER A 7 -20.34 58.70 0.46
C SER A 7 -19.64 58.17 -0.78
N ASN A 8 -19.07 56.96 -0.72
CA ASN A 8 -18.51 56.29 -1.90
C ASN A 8 -19.67 55.92 -2.86
N PRO A 9 -19.81 56.60 -4.02
CA PRO A 9 -20.95 56.42 -4.92
C PRO A 9 -20.93 55.04 -5.62
N PHE A 10 -19.79 54.35 -5.64
CA PHE A 10 -19.63 53.05 -6.31
C PHE A 10 -19.79 51.85 -5.37
N ARG A 11 -20.09 52.06 -4.08
CA ARG A 11 -20.20 50.98 -3.08
C ARG A 11 -21.25 49.93 -3.45
N LYS A 12 -22.40 50.34 -4.00
CA LYS A 12 -23.45 49.41 -4.46
C LYS A 12 -23.05 48.65 -5.72
N GLY A 13 -22.37 49.31 -6.66
CA GLY A 13 -21.85 48.70 -7.89
C GLY A 13 -20.77 47.64 -7.60
N ASN A 14 -19.81 47.95 -6.72
CA ASN A 14 -18.76 47.01 -6.32
C ASN A 14 -19.32 45.82 -5.53
N GLN A 15 -20.37 46.02 -4.71
CA GLN A 15 -21.05 44.90 -4.04
C GLN A 15 -21.80 44.00 -5.03
N ALA A 16 -22.43 44.57 -6.06
CA ALA A 16 -23.09 43.79 -7.12
C ALA A 16 -22.08 43.02 -7.96
N ALA A 17 -20.97 43.65 -8.37
CA ALA A 17 -19.89 43.01 -9.10
C ALA A 17 -19.24 41.86 -8.31
N ARG A 18 -18.97 42.07 -7.01
CA ARG A 18 -18.44 41.01 -6.13
C ARG A 18 -19.43 39.86 -5.96
N LYS A 19 -20.74 40.15 -5.85
CA LYS A 19 -21.78 39.11 -5.78
C LYS A 19 -21.87 38.31 -7.08
N MET A 20 -21.68 38.96 -8.23
CA MET A 20 -21.66 38.31 -9.54
C MET A 20 -20.40 37.45 -9.74
N GLN A 21 -19.23 37.95 -9.34
CA GLN A 21 -17.97 37.20 -9.35
C GLN A 21 -18.01 35.97 -8.43
N VAL A 22 -18.57 36.12 -7.21
CA VAL A 22 -18.73 34.99 -6.28
C VAL A 22 -19.70 33.96 -6.83
N ARG A 23 -20.81 34.38 -7.44
CA ARG A 23 -21.75 33.45 -8.10
C ARG A 23 -21.11 32.72 -9.28
N PHE A 24 -20.33 33.43 -10.09
CA PHE A 24 -19.60 32.83 -11.22
C PHE A 24 -18.56 31.81 -10.74
N PHE A 25 -17.79 32.17 -9.72
CA PHE A 25 -16.83 31.26 -9.09
C PHE A 25 -17.51 30.02 -8.49
N LEU A 26 -18.62 30.21 -7.76
CA LEU A 26 -19.39 29.08 -7.22
C LEU A 26 -19.98 28.20 -8.33
N SER A 27 -20.50 28.78 -9.41
CA SER A 27 -21.00 28.00 -10.55
C SER A 27 -19.89 27.21 -11.24
N LEU A 28 -18.69 27.78 -11.35
CA LEU A 28 -17.53 27.10 -11.92
C LEU A 28 -17.09 25.94 -11.03
N MET A 29 -17.05 26.13 -9.70
CA MET A 29 -16.73 25.08 -8.74
C MET A 29 -17.75 23.94 -8.77
N VAL A 30 -19.04 24.25 -8.90
CA VAL A 30 -20.10 23.22 -9.03
C VAL A 30 -19.95 22.44 -10.34
N LEU A 31 -19.62 23.11 -11.44
CA LEU A 31 -19.42 22.44 -12.72
C LEU A 31 -18.19 21.52 -12.68
N LEU A 32 -17.11 21.97 -12.05
CA LEU A 32 -15.90 21.18 -11.82
C LEU A 32 -16.20 19.95 -10.94
N ALA A 33 -16.97 20.14 -9.86
CA ALA A 33 -17.38 19.04 -8.98
C ALA A 33 -18.26 17.99 -9.70
N LEU A 34 -19.15 18.43 -10.59
CA LEU A 34 -19.97 17.53 -11.40
C LEU A 34 -19.14 16.66 -12.35
N VAL A 35 -18.11 17.23 -12.97
CA VAL A 35 -17.19 16.46 -13.83
C VAL A 35 -16.49 15.35 -13.03
N PHE A 36 -16.05 15.64 -11.80
CA PHE A 36 -15.41 14.63 -10.95
C PHE A 36 -16.37 13.54 -10.47
N ILE A 37 -17.61 13.89 -10.13
CA ILE A 37 -18.63 12.90 -9.74
C ILE A 37 -18.95 11.97 -10.92
N LEU A 38 -19.09 12.53 -12.13
CA LEU A 38 -19.30 11.75 -13.35
C LEU A 38 -18.14 10.79 -13.62
N ASP A 39 -16.90 11.25 -13.48
CA ASP A 39 -15.70 10.43 -13.66
C ASP A 39 -15.63 9.28 -12.62
N MET A 40 -15.95 9.57 -11.36
CA MET A 40 -15.99 8.56 -10.29
C MET A 40 -17.03 7.45 -10.53
N VAL A 41 -18.16 7.79 -11.15
CA VAL A 41 -19.23 6.81 -11.49
C VAL A 41 -18.87 6.02 -12.75
N MET A 42 -18.31 6.67 -13.76
CA MET A 42 -18.05 6.02 -15.06
C MET A 42 -16.72 5.28 -15.12
N SER A 43 -15.75 5.60 -14.26
CA SER A 43 -14.44 4.96 -14.22
C SER A 43 -13.92 4.86 -12.78
N PRO A 44 -14.40 3.86 -12.01
CA PRO A 44 -13.92 3.60 -10.66
C PRO A 44 -12.44 3.21 -10.71
N GLY A 45 -11.54 4.17 -10.45
CA GLY A 45 -10.09 4.01 -10.60
C GLY A 45 -9.42 5.09 -11.47
N SER A 46 -10.20 6.00 -12.06
CA SER A 46 -9.66 7.17 -12.76
C SER A 46 -8.91 8.09 -11.79
N VAL A 47 -7.73 8.51 -12.24
CA VAL A 47 -6.84 9.50 -11.61
C VAL A 47 -7.62 10.78 -11.30
N LEU A 48 -8.43 11.29 -12.23
CA LEU A 48 -9.13 12.57 -12.08
C LEU A 48 -10.14 12.57 -10.92
N GLY A 49 -10.95 11.52 -10.75
CA GLY A 49 -11.94 11.42 -9.68
C GLY A 49 -11.37 11.34 -8.26
N ILE A 50 -10.15 10.81 -8.10
CA ILE A 50 -9.50 10.64 -6.79
C ILE A 50 -8.67 11.89 -6.42
N TYR A 51 -7.97 12.50 -7.38
CA TYR A 51 -7.09 13.65 -7.15
C TYR A 51 -7.83 15.00 -7.18
N GLY A 52 -9.07 15.06 -7.69
CA GLY A 52 -9.84 16.31 -7.82
C GLY A 52 -10.32 16.92 -6.50
N PHE A 53 -10.43 16.11 -5.43
CA PHE A 53 -10.89 16.56 -4.11
C PHE A 53 -9.79 16.61 -3.03
N SER A 54 -8.68 15.90 -3.23
CA SER A 54 -7.56 15.86 -2.29
C SER A 54 -6.47 16.82 -2.76
N GLY A 55 -6.30 17.91 -2.03
CA GLY A 55 -5.20 18.86 -2.26
C GLY A 55 -3.86 18.11 -2.31
N THR A 56 -3.20 18.22 -3.46
CA THR A 56 -1.78 17.95 -3.73
C THR A 56 -0.95 17.41 -2.55
N THR A 57 -0.71 16.11 -2.54
CA THR A 57 0.58 15.55 -2.06
C THR A 57 1.23 14.84 -3.25
N LEU A 58 2.13 15.55 -3.91
CA LEU A 58 2.83 15.19 -5.15
C LEU A 58 3.95 14.12 -4.99
N ALA A 59 3.91 13.31 -3.93
CA ALA A 59 4.93 12.28 -3.69
C ALA A 59 4.29 10.98 -3.19
N ALA A 60 3.25 10.51 -3.87
CA ALA A 60 2.73 9.18 -3.62
C ALA A 60 3.39 8.22 -4.62
N MET A 61 3.94 7.11 -4.14
CA MET A 61 4.39 5.99 -5.00
C MET A 61 3.32 5.55 -6.01
N MET A 62 2.05 5.83 -5.70
CA MET A 62 0.92 5.67 -6.62
C MET A 62 1.05 6.41 -7.95
N VAL A 63 1.74 7.56 -8.00
CA VAL A 63 2.01 8.36 -9.21
C VAL A 63 3.10 7.73 -10.06
N ILE A 64 4.17 7.22 -9.43
CA ILE A 64 5.25 6.51 -10.13
C ILE A 64 4.71 5.23 -10.79
N GLY A 65 3.88 4.49 -10.05
CA GLY A 65 3.27 3.25 -10.53
C GLY A 65 4.22 2.06 -10.52
N ASP A 66 3.81 0.98 -11.17
CA ASP A 66 4.64 -0.21 -11.34
C ASP A 66 5.66 0.00 -12.46
N VAL A 67 6.86 -0.57 -12.27
CA VAL A 67 8.01 -0.39 -13.15
C VAL A 67 8.45 -1.76 -13.66
N ASP A 68 8.05 -2.08 -14.88
CA ASP A 68 8.32 -3.37 -15.53
C ASP A 68 9.78 -3.54 -15.95
N ASP A 69 10.18 -4.79 -16.19
CA ASP A 69 11.49 -5.09 -16.76
C ASP A 69 11.53 -4.66 -18.24
N VAL A 70 12.73 -4.44 -18.74
CA VAL A 70 12.96 -4.05 -20.12
C VAL A 70 13.71 -5.15 -20.86
N SER A 71 13.32 -5.39 -22.11
CA SER A 71 14.02 -6.33 -22.99
C SER A 71 15.47 -5.91 -23.22
N ASP A 72 16.34 -6.86 -23.57
CA ASP A 72 17.73 -6.67 -24.00
C ASP A 72 17.95 -5.66 -25.15
N ARG A 73 16.89 -5.22 -25.83
CA ARG A 73 16.94 -4.08 -26.75
C ARG A 73 17.20 -2.75 -26.04
N LYS A 74 16.92 -2.67 -24.74
CA LYS A 74 16.98 -1.48 -23.90
C LYS A 74 18.03 -1.59 -22.78
N THR A 75 18.61 -2.77 -22.58
CA THR A 75 19.64 -3.10 -21.59
C THR A 75 20.58 -4.17 -22.15
N HIS A 76 21.81 -4.27 -21.66
CA HIS A 76 22.75 -5.30 -22.08
C HIS A 76 23.23 -6.07 -20.84
N GLY A 77 22.96 -7.38 -20.80
CA GLY A 77 23.55 -8.30 -19.82
C GLY A 77 22.65 -8.62 -18.61
N SER A 78 22.59 -9.92 -18.32
CA SER A 78 21.86 -10.62 -17.25
C SER A 78 20.35 -10.77 -17.46
N ASN A 79 19.86 -12.01 -17.33
CA ASN A 79 18.47 -12.42 -17.61
C ASN A 79 17.76 -12.91 -16.32
N ILE A 80 18.16 -12.37 -15.16
CA ILE A 80 17.64 -12.78 -13.85
C ILE A 80 16.87 -11.61 -13.26
N ALA A 81 15.55 -11.65 -13.41
CA ALA A 81 14.66 -10.63 -12.90
C ALA A 81 14.40 -10.84 -11.41
N TYR A 82 14.62 -9.80 -10.60
CA TYR A 82 14.11 -9.73 -9.23
C TYR A 82 12.91 -8.79 -9.18
N LYS A 83 11.94 -9.08 -8.32
CA LYS A 83 10.83 -8.15 -8.05
C LYS A 83 11.06 -7.49 -6.71
N ILE A 84 11.01 -6.17 -6.70
CA ILE A 84 11.21 -5.36 -5.50
C ILE A 84 9.99 -4.47 -5.34
N TYR A 85 9.34 -4.48 -4.17
CA TYR A 85 8.37 -3.45 -3.80
C TYR A 85 9.05 -2.41 -2.93
N LEU A 86 8.87 -1.15 -3.31
CA LEU A 86 9.30 0.00 -2.53
C LEU A 86 8.05 0.60 -1.88
N VAL A 87 7.96 0.49 -0.56
CA VAL A 87 6.85 1.04 0.23
C VAL A 87 7.37 2.27 0.96
N ASP A 88 6.91 3.45 0.56
CA ASP A 88 7.27 4.68 1.26
C ASP A 88 6.61 4.65 2.66
N VAL A 89 7.34 5.07 3.69
CA VAL A 89 6.83 5.13 5.06
C VAL A 89 5.55 5.99 5.15
N ASP A 90 5.41 7.00 4.29
CA ASP A 90 4.20 7.84 4.26
C ASP A 90 2.96 7.08 3.75
N GLN A 91 3.12 5.95 3.07
CA GLN A 91 2.01 5.08 2.67
C GLN A 91 1.49 4.19 3.80
N ILE A 92 2.23 4.06 4.89
CA ILE A 92 1.91 3.17 6.01
C ILE A 92 0.96 3.88 6.97
N ASN A 93 -0.04 3.15 7.46
CA ASN A 93 -0.96 3.64 8.47
C ASN A 93 -0.29 3.62 9.85
N SER A 94 0.03 4.80 10.37
CA SER A 94 0.67 4.99 11.67
C SER A 94 -0.23 4.70 12.87
N ASP A 95 -1.55 4.63 12.66
CA ASP A 95 -2.52 4.37 13.73
C ASP A 95 -2.59 2.88 14.09
N VAL A 96 -2.01 2.01 13.26
CA VAL A 96 -1.94 0.57 13.48
C VAL A 96 -0.49 0.18 13.78
N PRO A 97 -0.23 -0.61 14.85
CA PRO A 97 1.11 -1.07 15.15
C PRO A 97 1.76 -1.79 13.97
N PHE A 98 3.02 -1.46 13.67
CA PHE A 98 3.78 -2.15 12.64
C PHE A 98 4.07 -3.60 13.08
N PRO A 99 3.93 -4.60 12.20
CA PRO A 99 4.11 -6.00 12.57
C PRO A 99 5.54 -6.30 13.03
N LEU A 100 5.65 -7.00 14.15
CA LEU A 100 6.93 -7.44 14.71
C LEU A 100 7.28 -8.86 14.21
N PRO A 101 8.57 -9.19 14.08
CA PRO A 101 8.98 -10.51 13.65
C PRO A 101 8.64 -11.58 14.70
N ASN A 102 8.13 -12.73 14.24
CA ASN A 102 7.93 -13.91 15.08
C ASN A 102 9.25 -14.67 15.35
N GLN A 103 9.18 -15.77 16.11
CA GLN A 103 10.37 -16.60 16.43
C GLN A 103 11.04 -17.20 15.18
N GLN A 104 10.28 -17.39 14.10
CA GLN A 104 10.73 -17.90 12.80
C GLN A 104 11.29 -16.80 11.89
N ARG A 105 11.41 -15.55 12.39
CA ARG A 105 11.84 -14.37 11.65
C ARG A 105 10.88 -13.99 10.51
N GLU A 106 9.58 -14.17 10.72
CA GLU A 106 8.54 -13.84 9.75
C GLU A 106 7.78 -12.57 10.19
N ILE A 107 7.45 -11.73 9.22
CA ILE A 107 6.68 -10.49 9.41
C ILE A 107 5.40 -10.58 8.57
N SER A 108 4.28 -10.21 9.20
CA SER A 108 2.95 -10.18 8.58
C SER A 108 2.72 -8.91 7.76
N THR A 109 1.50 -8.72 7.27
CA THR A 109 1.12 -7.66 6.33
C THR A 109 1.42 -6.26 6.85
N ILE A 110 2.08 -5.44 6.02
CA ILE A 110 2.31 -4.02 6.32
C ILE A 110 0.95 -3.28 6.31
N PRO A 111 0.59 -2.53 7.38
CA PRO A 111 -0.66 -1.79 7.42
C PRO A 111 -0.59 -0.57 6.50
N MET A 112 -1.19 -0.65 5.32
CA MET A 112 -1.24 0.46 4.36
C MET A 112 -2.37 1.43 4.69
N LYS A 113 -2.18 2.73 4.43
CA LYS A 113 -3.27 3.73 4.45
C LYS A 113 -4.32 3.41 3.37
N ALA A 114 -5.56 3.81 3.60
CA ALA A 114 -6.63 3.65 2.62
C ALA A 114 -6.27 4.32 1.28
N GLY A 115 -6.42 3.60 0.17
CA GLY A 115 -6.09 4.08 -1.17
C GLY A 115 -4.60 4.03 -1.54
N GLN A 116 -3.72 3.61 -0.63
CA GLN A 116 -2.30 3.41 -0.89
C GLN A 116 -2.00 1.94 -1.17
N TYR A 117 -1.19 1.69 -2.20
CA TYR A 117 -0.84 0.35 -2.65
C TYR A 117 0.66 0.23 -2.90
N MET A 118 1.18 -0.99 -2.75
CA MET A 118 2.57 -1.33 -2.98
C MET A 118 2.85 -1.36 -4.48
N LYS A 119 3.94 -0.69 -4.89
CA LYS A 119 4.38 -0.64 -6.29
C LYS A 119 5.68 -1.39 -6.49
N TYR A 120 5.73 -2.23 -7.53
CA TYR A 120 6.93 -3.01 -7.81
C TYR A 120 7.83 -2.33 -8.83
N PHE A 121 9.11 -2.65 -8.70
CA PHE A 121 10.17 -2.35 -9.62
C PHE A 121 10.85 -3.67 -9.97
N ALA A 122 10.89 -3.99 -11.26
CA ALA A 122 11.63 -5.13 -11.74
C ALA A 122 13.12 -4.75 -11.84
N ALA A 123 13.93 -5.39 -11.00
CA ALA A 123 15.37 -5.25 -11.10
C ALA A 123 15.88 -6.11 -12.25
N HIS A 124 16.73 -5.49 -13.08
CA HIS A 124 17.33 -6.09 -14.25
C HIS A 124 18.54 -6.97 -13.93
N ASP A 125 19.14 -6.73 -12.75
CA ASP A 125 20.22 -7.55 -12.22
C ASP A 125 19.92 -7.94 -10.77
N ILE A 126 20.64 -8.94 -10.26
CA ILE A 126 20.48 -9.46 -8.91
C ILE A 126 20.77 -8.34 -7.91
N PRO A 127 19.81 -7.96 -7.05
CA PRO A 127 20.04 -6.94 -6.04
C PRO A 127 21.11 -7.39 -5.06
N THR A 128 22.02 -6.49 -4.73
CA THR A 128 23.10 -6.76 -3.78
C THR A 128 22.67 -6.33 -2.39
N TYR A 129 22.66 -7.26 -1.44
CA TYR A 129 22.50 -6.97 -0.02
C TYR A 129 23.84 -7.16 0.70
N THR A 130 24.30 -6.13 1.40
CA THR A 130 25.47 -6.22 2.29
C THR A 130 25.10 -5.75 3.68
N SER A 131 25.57 -6.48 4.69
CA SER A 131 25.43 -6.11 6.10
C SER A 131 26.81 -6.14 6.73
N THR A 132 27.24 -5.01 7.26
CA THR A 132 28.48 -4.87 8.02
C THR A 132 28.16 -4.54 9.46
N GLY A 133 29.02 -4.99 10.37
CA GLY A 133 28.88 -4.73 11.79
C GLY A 133 30.23 -4.72 12.46
N GLU A 134 30.49 -3.69 13.26
CA GLU A 134 31.72 -3.56 14.04
C GLU A 134 31.35 -3.29 15.50
N LYS A 135 32.06 -3.94 16.41
CA LYS A 135 31.91 -3.71 17.84
C LYS A 135 32.72 -2.47 18.23
N GLY A 136 32.03 -1.37 18.54
CA GLY A 136 32.66 -0.18 19.14
C GLY A 136 32.91 -0.35 20.65
N ASP A 137 33.35 0.73 21.30
CA ASP A 137 33.69 0.71 22.75
C ASP A 137 32.52 0.34 23.67
N ILE A 138 31.29 0.76 23.34
CA ILE A 138 30.09 0.52 24.17
C ILE A 138 29.01 -0.27 23.41
N THR A 139 28.86 -0.06 22.11
CA THR A 139 27.79 -0.68 21.30
C THR A 139 28.31 -1.16 19.95
N THR A 140 27.69 -2.22 19.40
CA THR A 140 27.92 -2.66 18.02
C THR A 140 27.16 -1.75 17.06
N SER A 141 27.87 -1.11 16.13
CA SER A 141 27.27 -0.39 15.00
C SER A 141 27.20 -1.29 13.79
N GLY A 142 26.03 -1.36 13.15
CA GLY A 142 25.84 -2.09 11.90
C GLY A 142 25.28 -1.22 10.80
N THR A 143 25.63 -1.52 9.55
CA THR A 143 25.08 -0.87 8.37
C THR A 143 24.61 -1.93 7.40
N ASN A 144 23.35 -1.83 7.00
CA ASN A 144 22.78 -2.61 5.91
C ASN A 144 22.68 -1.74 4.66
N THR A 145 23.13 -2.28 3.54
CA THR A 145 23.04 -1.64 2.22
C THR A 145 22.33 -2.58 1.28
N PHE A 146 21.38 -2.05 0.52
CA PHE A 146 20.65 -2.77 -0.51
C PHE A 146 20.76 -1.99 -1.82
N VAL A 147 21.32 -2.62 -2.85
CA VAL A 147 21.55 -2.02 -4.16
C VAL A 147 20.71 -2.75 -5.20
N ALA A 148 19.91 -2.02 -5.96
CA ALA A 148 19.11 -2.58 -7.04
C ALA A 148 19.34 -1.83 -8.35
N VAL A 149 19.50 -2.56 -9.44
CA VAL A 149 19.71 -2.01 -10.77
C VAL A 149 18.42 -2.15 -11.58
N MET A 150 17.86 -1.03 -12.00
CA MET A 150 16.68 -0.97 -12.85
C MET A 150 17.10 -0.76 -14.30
N GLY A 151 16.53 -1.57 -15.19
CA GLY A 151 16.86 -1.51 -16.60
C GLY A 151 16.30 -0.27 -17.30
N GLY A 152 17.12 0.30 -18.19
CA GLY A 152 16.76 1.44 -19.03
C GLY A 152 16.87 2.80 -18.32
N MET A 153 16.58 3.86 -19.08
CA MET A 153 16.46 5.24 -18.58
C MET A 153 15.06 5.71 -18.94
N ARG A 154 14.11 5.53 -18.01
CA ARG A 154 12.69 5.84 -18.18
C ARG A 154 12.34 7.05 -17.34
N ASP A 155 11.39 7.85 -17.82
CA ASP A 155 10.91 9.03 -17.10
C ASP A 155 10.40 8.65 -15.70
N GLN A 156 9.70 7.52 -15.53
CA GLN A 156 9.29 7.01 -14.21
C GLN A 156 10.46 6.80 -13.22
N LEU A 157 11.62 6.34 -13.70
CA LEU A 157 12.79 6.13 -12.85
C LEU A 157 13.44 7.47 -12.47
N LEU A 158 13.46 8.42 -13.40
CA LEU A 158 13.96 9.77 -13.16
C LEU A 158 13.03 10.54 -12.20
N ASP A 159 11.73 10.48 -12.42
CA ASP A 159 10.70 11.07 -11.55
C ASP A 159 10.79 10.50 -10.14
N PHE A 160 11.01 9.18 -9.99
CA PHE A 160 11.20 8.55 -8.69
C PHE A 160 12.44 9.12 -7.97
N ILE A 161 13.56 9.30 -8.67
CA ILE A 161 14.76 9.92 -8.10
C ILE A 161 14.44 11.34 -7.65
N GLU A 162 13.86 12.16 -8.51
CA GLU A 162 13.62 13.58 -8.25
C GLU A 162 12.63 13.80 -7.10
N GLN A 163 11.63 12.92 -6.97
CA GLN A 163 10.58 13.05 -5.96
C GLN A 163 10.94 12.36 -4.63
N HIS A 164 11.77 11.32 -4.65
CA HIS A 164 12.00 10.47 -3.47
C HIS A 164 13.49 10.33 -3.06
N ALA A 165 14.40 11.13 -3.61
CA ALA A 165 15.79 11.18 -3.11
C ALA A 165 15.84 11.50 -1.60
N GLY A 166 16.58 10.68 -0.83
CA GLY A 166 16.60 10.77 0.63
C GLY A 166 15.33 10.27 1.33
N GLY A 167 14.36 9.75 0.56
CA GLY A 167 13.13 9.15 1.05
C GLY A 167 13.37 7.89 1.89
N LYS A 168 12.36 7.53 2.68
CA LYS A 168 12.40 6.42 3.63
C LYS A 168 11.47 5.31 3.16
N PHE A 169 12.01 4.11 3.05
CA PHE A 169 11.34 2.98 2.43
C PHE A 169 11.43 1.72 3.28
N ILE A 170 10.39 0.89 3.16
CA ILE A 170 10.43 -0.52 3.47
C ILE A 170 10.53 -1.27 2.15
N ILE A 171 11.50 -2.18 2.06
CA ILE A 171 11.82 -2.88 0.82
C ILE A 171 11.35 -4.33 0.97
N LEU A 172 10.45 -4.76 0.09
CA LEU A 172 10.14 -6.17 -0.09
C LEU A 172 10.84 -6.67 -1.34
N PHE A 173 11.50 -7.82 -1.31
CA PHE A 173 12.19 -8.34 -2.48
C PHE A 173 12.10 -9.85 -2.57
N LYS A 174 12.12 -10.36 -3.80
CA LYS A 174 12.32 -11.78 -4.09
C LYS A 174 12.87 -12.00 -5.49
N GLU A 175 13.42 -13.18 -5.69
CA GLU A 175 13.75 -13.69 -7.00
C GLU A 175 12.49 -14.12 -7.77
N VAL A 176 12.45 -13.85 -9.07
CA VAL A 176 11.37 -14.38 -9.92
C VAL A 176 11.53 -15.89 -10.04
N GLY A 177 10.57 -16.62 -9.45
CA GLY A 177 10.59 -18.08 -9.37
C GLY A 177 10.57 -18.59 -7.93
N ASP A 178 11.00 -17.77 -6.97
CA ASP A 178 10.84 -18.06 -5.55
C ASP A 178 9.42 -17.69 -5.08
N ALA A 179 8.89 -18.49 -4.17
CA ALA A 179 7.64 -18.22 -3.48
C ALA A 179 7.85 -17.26 -2.30
N GLN A 180 9.02 -17.32 -1.66
CA GLN A 180 9.29 -16.57 -0.43
C GLN A 180 9.61 -15.10 -0.72
N TRP A 181 8.97 -14.20 0.03
CA TRP A 181 9.35 -12.79 0.05
C TRP A 181 10.25 -12.49 1.24
N TYR A 182 11.10 -11.49 1.08
CA TYR A 182 11.92 -10.96 2.16
C TYR A 182 11.60 -9.47 2.38
N ILE A 183 11.71 -9.01 3.61
CA ILE A 183 11.47 -7.62 4.02
C ILE A 183 12.71 -7.03 4.68
N LEU A 184 13.04 -5.80 4.31
CA LEU A 184 14.12 -5.02 4.85
C LEU A 184 13.64 -3.62 5.25
N GLY A 185 14.05 -3.18 6.45
CA GLY A 185 13.53 -1.97 7.08
C GLY A 185 12.31 -2.25 7.95
N ASN A 186 12.01 -1.32 8.85
CA ASN A 186 10.76 -1.26 9.59
C ASN A 186 10.32 0.20 9.69
N TYR A 187 9.14 0.45 10.25
CA TYR A 187 8.61 1.81 10.36
C TYR A 187 9.55 2.78 11.10
N ASP A 188 10.17 2.33 12.21
CA ASP A 188 11.04 3.19 13.03
C ASP A 188 12.46 3.36 12.46
N ARG A 189 12.95 2.35 11.73
CA ARG A 189 14.26 2.31 11.10
C ARG A 189 14.10 1.85 9.65
N PRO A 190 13.61 2.74 8.77
CA PRO A 190 13.45 2.43 7.36
C PRO A 190 14.79 2.41 6.63
N MET A 191 14.78 1.89 5.41
CA MET A 191 15.87 2.01 4.45
C MET A 191 15.80 3.38 3.77
N VAL A 192 16.90 4.14 3.77
CA VAL A 192 16.95 5.48 3.17
C VAL A 192 17.52 5.37 1.77
N LEU A 193 16.87 5.98 0.76
CA LEU A 193 17.45 6.11 -0.58
C LEU A 193 18.64 7.09 -0.52
N SER A 194 19.83 6.55 -0.30
CA SER A 194 21.05 7.32 -0.01
C SER A 194 21.79 7.79 -1.25
N SER A 195 21.75 7.02 -2.33
CA SER A 195 22.36 7.43 -3.59
C SER A 195 21.67 6.75 -4.77
N PHE A 196 21.84 7.37 -5.94
CA PHE A 196 21.42 6.83 -7.22
C PHE A 196 22.53 7.06 -8.24
N GLU A 197 22.64 6.17 -9.21
CA GLU A 197 23.52 6.31 -10.36
C GLU A 197 22.69 6.13 -11.63
N SER A 198 22.82 7.05 -12.58
CA SER A 198 22.15 6.97 -13.87
C SER A 198 23.19 6.84 -14.96
N LYS A 199 23.19 5.71 -15.67
CA LYS A 199 24.10 5.46 -16.78
C LYS A 199 23.36 5.45 -18.10
N ASN A 200 23.85 6.20 -19.08
CA ASN A 200 23.33 6.25 -20.45
C ASN A 200 24.47 6.52 -21.43
N ASP A 201 25.28 5.50 -21.65
CA ASP A 201 26.43 5.55 -22.56
C ASP A 201 26.50 4.30 -23.45
N LYS A 202 27.63 4.11 -24.14
CA LYS A 202 27.85 2.94 -25.01
C LYS A 202 27.88 1.61 -24.23
N ASP A 203 28.18 1.64 -22.94
CA ASP A 203 28.44 0.46 -22.12
C ASP A 203 27.18 0.01 -21.36
N GLY A 204 26.18 0.87 -21.20
CA GLY A 204 24.88 0.47 -20.67
C GLY A 204 23.88 1.61 -20.46
N ARG A 205 22.61 1.23 -20.36
CA ARG A 205 21.50 2.12 -20.03
C ARG A 205 20.70 1.56 -18.85
N TYR A 206 20.94 2.09 -17.66
CA TYR A 206 20.29 1.64 -16.42
C TYR A 206 20.34 2.72 -15.34
N VAL A 207 19.55 2.51 -14.29
CA VAL A 207 19.55 3.32 -13.08
C VAL A 207 19.79 2.40 -11.88
N THR A 208 20.78 2.73 -11.05
CA THR A 208 21.08 2.02 -9.82
C THR A 208 20.56 2.80 -8.64
N TYR A 209 19.81 2.16 -7.74
CA TYR A 209 19.39 2.71 -6.46
C TYR A 209 20.13 2.05 -5.31
N THR A 210 20.67 2.86 -4.41
CA THR A 210 21.33 2.39 -3.20
C THR A 210 20.56 2.87 -1.98
N PHE A 211 20.05 1.91 -1.23
CA PHE A 211 19.37 2.13 0.02
C PHE A 211 20.25 1.73 1.21
N THR A 212 20.32 2.56 2.24
CA THR A 212 21.11 2.29 3.44
C THR A 212 20.30 2.45 4.72
N ARG A 213 20.65 1.67 5.73
CA ARG A 213 20.10 1.78 7.08
C ARG A 213 21.17 1.41 8.10
N THR A 214 21.31 2.23 9.14
CA THR A 214 22.13 1.89 10.30
C THR A 214 21.37 0.92 11.21
N SER A 215 21.69 -0.36 11.10
CA SER A 215 21.11 -1.44 11.90
C SER A 215 21.98 -2.69 11.84
N ILE A 216 21.93 -3.48 12.92
CA ILE A 216 22.48 -4.84 12.94
C ILE A 216 21.43 -5.89 12.51
N ASP A 217 20.15 -5.51 12.52
CA ASP A 217 19.05 -6.40 12.14
C ASP A 217 19.13 -6.71 10.65
N GLN A 218 19.21 -7.99 10.30
CA GLN A 218 19.15 -8.45 8.91
C GLN A 218 17.71 -8.52 8.40
N TYR A 219 17.54 -8.80 7.10
CA TYR A 219 16.21 -9.02 6.52
C TYR A 219 15.45 -10.16 7.22
N TYR A 220 14.13 -10.07 7.16
CA TYR A 220 13.19 -11.06 7.67
C TYR A 220 12.43 -11.69 6.50
N LYS A 221 11.77 -12.83 6.75
CA LYS A 221 10.82 -13.42 5.81
C LYS A 221 9.53 -12.62 5.85
N TYR A 222 8.95 -12.31 4.70
CA TYR A 222 7.67 -11.62 4.59
C TYR A 222 6.59 -12.62 4.19
N THR A 223 5.67 -12.86 5.11
CA THR A 223 4.52 -13.74 4.91
C THR A 223 3.22 -12.95 4.77
N GLY A 224 3.29 -11.62 4.88
CA GLY A 224 2.16 -10.75 4.66
C GLY A 224 1.68 -10.68 3.22
N ASP A 225 0.51 -10.07 3.04
CA ASP A 225 -0.06 -9.81 1.72
C ASP A 225 0.70 -8.70 0.96
N ILE A 226 0.75 -8.83 -0.36
CA ILE A 226 1.25 -7.79 -1.26
C ILE A 226 0.07 -6.94 -1.72
N VAL A 227 -0.14 -5.83 -1.01
CA VAL A 227 -1.34 -5.00 -1.16
C VAL A 227 -1.28 -4.17 -2.45
N ARG A 228 -1.89 -4.67 -3.52
CA ARG A 228 -1.91 -4.01 -4.86
C ARG A 228 -3.25 -3.47 -5.31
N ALA A 229 -4.31 -3.77 -4.58
CA ALA A 229 -5.67 -3.41 -4.93
C ALA A 229 -6.49 -3.10 -3.68
N PRO A 230 -7.58 -2.33 -3.79
CA PRO A 230 -8.51 -2.16 -2.69
C PRO A 230 -9.02 -3.52 -2.22
N ALA A 231 -9.27 -3.63 -0.91
CA ALA A 231 -9.96 -4.78 -0.35
C ALA A 231 -11.33 -4.94 -1.03
N ALA A 232 -11.65 -6.14 -1.48
CA ALA A 232 -12.95 -6.43 -2.06
C ALA A 232 -14.03 -6.34 -0.98
N ALA A 233 -15.17 -5.72 -1.27
CA ALA A 233 -16.28 -5.73 -0.34
C ALA A 233 -16.92 -7.13 -0.31
N HIS A 234 -17.00 -7.73 0.88
CA HIS A 234 -17.88 -8.87 1.11
C HIS A 234 -19.33 -8.41 1.05
N THR A 235 -20.21 -9.27 0.53
CA THR A 235 -21.63 -8.93 0.40
C THR A 235 -22.30 -8.99 1.77
N ALA A 236 -22.98 -7.91 2.17
CA ALA A 236 -23.70 -7.85 3.44
C ALA A 236 -24.72 -8.99 3.55
N GLY A 237 -24.66 -9.75 4.66
CA GLY A 237 -25.53 -10.90 4.92
C GLY A 237 -25.16 -12.20 4.20
N ALA A 238 -24.12 -12.22 3.35
CA ALA A 238 -23.69 -13.44 2.68
C ALA A 238 -22.94 -14.38 3.63
N THR A 239 -23.32 -15.66 3.63
CA THR A 239 -22.72 -16.71 4.49
C THR A 239 -21.46 -17.33 3.92
N ALA A 240 -21.21 -17.17 2.62
CA ALA A 240 -20.04 -17.68 1.92
C ALA A 240 -19.07 -16.54 1.56
N LEU A 241 -17.81 -16.65 1.99
CA LEU A 241 -16.74 -15.74 1.57
C LEU A 241 -16.25 -16.15 0.17
N ALA A 242 -16.53 -15.32 -0.82
CA ALA A 242 -16.12 -15.56 -2.20
C ALA A 242 -14.72 -14.96 -2.47
N ILE A 243 -13.70 -15.81 -2.52
CA ILE A 243 -12.33 -15.40 -2.80
C ILE A 243 -12.10 -15.28 -4.30
N LYS A 244 -11.58 -14.13 -4.73
CA LYS A 244 -11.12 -13.87 -6.10
C LYS A 244 -9.64 -14.19 -6.21
N SER A 245 -9.21 -14.75 -7.34
CA SER A 245 -7.79 -15.01 -7.63
C SER A 245 -6.90 -13.76 -7.59
N THR A 246 -7.49 -12.58 -7.77
CA THR A 246 -6.77 -11.30 -7.85
C THR A 246 -6.83 -10.47 -6.57
N ASN A 247 -7.49 -10.94 -5.51
CA ASN A 247 -7.63 -10.19 -4.26
C ASN A 247 -7.47 -11.05 -3.01
N ASN A 248 -6.63 -10.57 -2.12
CA ASN A 248 -6.28 -11.20 -0.84
C ASN A 248 -6.94 -10.49 0.34
N ARG A 249 -7.56 -9.32 0.14
CA ARG A 249 -8.13 -8.51 1.21
C ARG A 249 -9.62 -8.33 1.02
N TYR A 250 -10.38 -8.46 2.09
CA TYR A 250 -11.83 -8.31 2.07
C TYR A 250 -12.30 -7.41 3.21
N THR A 251 -13.11 -6.40 2.88
CA THR A 251 -13.84 -5.64 3.90
C THR A 251 -15.13 -6.36 4.22
N ILE A 252 -15.42 -6.51 5.51
CA ILE A 252 -16.56 -7.26 6.02
C ILE A 252 -17.54 -6.26 6.67
N PRO A 253 -18.64 -5.90 5.98
CA PRO A 253 -19.58 -4.91 6.45
C PRO A 253 -20.56 -5.45 7.49
N ASP A 254 -21.42 -4.56 7.99
CA ASP A 254 -22.63 -4.94 8.70
C ASP A 254 -23.59 -5.75 7.81
N GLY A 255 -24.40 -6.60 8.46
CA GLY A 255 -25.49 -7.28 7.78
C GLY A 255 -26.67 -6.34 7.51
N ASN A 256 -27.52 -6.71 6.55
CA ASN A 256 -28.65 -5.87 6.13
C ASN A 256 -29.67 -5.68 7.28
N GLU A 257 -30.12 -6.76 7.89
CA GLU A 257 -31.18 -6.74 8.91
C GLU A 257 -30.65 -7.00 10.32
N GLY A 258 -29.57 -7.76 10.47
CA GLY A 258 -28.92 -8.08 11.74
C GLY A 258 -27.49 -8.57 11.56
N THR A 259 -26.89 -9.08 12.63
CA THR A 259 -25.60 -9.79 12.54
C THR A 259 -25.74 -11.03 11.66
N TYR A 260 -24.64 -11.48 11.06
CA TYR A 260 -24.63 -12.65 10.20
C TYR A 260 -23.32 -13.42 10.34
N ALA A 261 -23.35 -14.73 10.09
CA ALA A 261 -22.18 -15.59 10.18
C ALA A 261 -21.65 -15.92 8.79
N ILE A 262 -20.34 -15.76 8.60
CA ILE A 262 -19.62 -16.28 7.45
C ILE A 262 -19.10 -17.67 7.84
N SER A 263 -19.58 -18.71 7.19
CA SER A 263 -19.35 -20.11 7.59
C SER A 263 -18.69 -20.96 6.51
N THR A 264 -18.68 -20.50 5.26
CA THR A 264 -18.05 -21.21 4.15
C THR A 264 -17.15 -20.28 3.33
N VAL A 265 -16.24 -20.87 2.56
CA VAL A 265 -15.38 -20.18 1.59
C VAL A 265 -15.58 -20.78 0.21
N SER A 266 -15.45 -19.97 -0.84
CA SER A 266 -15.55 -20.39 -2.24
C SER A 266 -14.55 -19.64 -3.12
N GLY A 267 -14.30 -20.14 -4.33
CA GLY A 267 -13.42 -19.50 -5.32
C GLY A 267 -11.93 -19.81 -5.15
N LEU A 268 -11.55 -20.60 -4.14
CA LEU A 268 -10.20 -21.13 -3.97
C LEU A 268 -9.97 -22.38 -4.83
N THR A 269 -8.73 -22.56 -5.27
CA THR A 269 -8.26 -23.72 -6.02
C THR A 269 -7.08 -24.37 -5.28
N ALA A 270 -6.66 -25.56 -5.71
CA ALA A 270 -5.48 -26.22 -5.13
C ALA A 270 -4.19 -25.38 -5.29
N ASN A 271 -4.13 -24.50 -6.30
CA ASN A 271 -3.00 -23.61 -6.54
C ASN A 271 -2.94 -22.44 -5.55
N ASP A 272 -4.00 -22.19 -4.79
CA ASP A 272 -4.05 -21.13 -3.79
C ASP A 272 -3.47 -21.56 -2.44
N LYS A 273 -3.05 -22.82 -2.27
CA LYS A 273 -2.49 -23.30 -0.99
C LYS A 273 -1.28 -22.46 -0.55
N GLY A 274 -1.30 -22.03 0.71
CA GLY A 274 -0.28 -21.16 1.31
C GLY A 274 -0.50 -19.67 1.04
N ARG A 275 -1.51 -19.29 0.24
CA ARG A 275 -1.91 -17.90 0.04
C ARG A 275 -2.53 -17.34 1.31
N TYR A 276 -2.26 -16.06 1.60
CA TYR A 276 -2.82 -15.36 2.76
C TYR A 276 -4.02 -14.51 2.36
N ILE A 277 -5.10 -14.60 3.14
CA ILE A 277 -6.35 -13.85 2.98
C ILE A 277 -6.60 -13.06 4.26
N THR A 278 -6.68 -11.73 4.14
CA THR A 278 -6.95 -10.83 5.27
C THR A 278 -8.38 -10.31 5.21
N LEU A 279 -9.09 -10.42 6.31
CA LEU A 279 -10.42 -9.86 6.49
C LEU A 279 -10.34 -8.64 7.41
N GLU A 280 -11.02 -7.57 7.02
CA GLU A 280 -11.03 -6.28 7.70
C GLU A 280 -12.46 -5.95 8.08
N GLY A 281 -12.72 -5.89 9.38
CA GLY A 281 -14.03 -5.54 9.90
C GLY A 281 -14.34 -4.07 9.66
N THR A 282 -15.52 -3.80 9.11
CA THR A 282 -16.09 -2.46 8.98
C THR A 282 -17.46 -2.33 9.63
N GLY A 283 -17.94 -3.40 10.26
CA GLY A 283 -19.22 -3.45 10.95
C GLY A 283 -19.26 -2.62 12.23
N THR A 284 -20.46 -2.28 12.64
CA THR A 284 -20.76 -1.58 13.88
C THR A 284 -21.65 -2.48 14.75
N ASP A 285 -22.95 -2.25 14.75
CA ASP A 285 -23.91 -2.95 15.61
C ASP A 285 -24.40 -4.28 15.02
N LYS A 286 -24.15 -4.52 13.73
CA LYS A 286 -24.62 -5.71 12.98
C LYS A 286 -23.45 -6.45 12.34
N ALA A 287 -22.30 -6.42 13.01
CA ALA A 287 -21.06 -6.94 12.50
C ALA A 287 -21.17 -8.44 12.18
N ALA A 288 -20.48 -8.87 11.13
CA ALA A 288 -20.39 -10.27 10.79
C ALA A 288 -19.54 -11.04 11.83
N THR A 289 -19.76 -12.34 11.94
CA THR A 289 -18.96 -13.23 12.79
C THR A 289 -18.37 -14.39 11.98
N ILE A 290 -17.19 -14.83 12.40
CA ILE A 290 -16.56 -16.07 11.92
C ILE A 290 -16.25 -16.90 13.16
N ALA A 291 -16.91 -18.05 13.27
CA ALA A 291 -16.66 -19.02 14.31
C ALA A 291 -15.70 -20.10 13.79
N ASP A 292 -15.03 -20.79 14.72
CA ASP A 292 -14.21 -21.94 14.40
C ASP A 292 -15.08 -23.08 13.81
N GLY A 293 -14.53 -23.77 12.82
CA GLY A 293 -15.22 -24.85 12.13
C GLY A 293 -14.47 -25.38 10.92
N ASN A 294 -15.19 -26.08 10.03
CA ASN A 294 -14.56 -26.81 8.93
C ASN A 294 -13.89 -25.90 7.89
N SER A 295 -14.48 -24.73 7.59
CA SER A 295 -13.91 -23.80 6.60
C SER A 295 -12.98 -22.76 7.20
N PHE A 296 -13.08 -22.49 8.50
CA PHE A 296 -12.27 -21.49 9.21
C PHE A 296 -11.74 -22.12 10.49
N VAL A 297 -10.45 -22.42 10.52
CA VAL A 297 -9.77 -22.95 11.71
C VAL A 297 -9.13 -21.79 12.45
N LEU A 298 -9.56 -21.52 13.68
CA LEU A 298 -9.13 -20.40 14.51
C LEU A 298 -8.15 -20.87 15.60
N GLU A 299 -7.11 -20.09 15.88
CA GLU A 299 -5.99 -20.48 16.76
C GLU A 299 -6.45 -20.84 18.18
N ASP A 300 -7.47 -20.13 18.69
CA ASP A 300 -8.01 -20.27 20.04
C ASP A 300 -9.47 -20.78 20.08
N GLY A 301 -10.04 -21.09 18.90
CA GLY A 301 -11.47 -21.43 18.75
C GLY A 301 -12.44 -20.27 19.05
N ALA A 302 -11.95 -19.08 19.39
CA ALA A 302 -12.79 -17.95 19.76
C ALA A 302 -13.34 -17.27 18.50
N THR A 303 -14.63 -16.95 18.52
CA THR A 303 -15.32 -16.31 17.39
C THR A 303 -14.77 -14.90 17.14
N TRP A 304 -14.31 -14.66 15.91
CA TRP A 304 -13.92 -13.33 15.46
C TRP A 304 -15.14 -12.52 15.05
N THR A 305 -15.18 -11.25 15.44
CA THR A 305 -16.28 -10.32 15.10
C THR A 305 -15.75 -9.16 14.28
N ALA A 306 -16.33 -8.96 13.10
CA ALA A 306 -15.90 -8.02 12.06
C ALA A 306 -16.26 -6.55 12.35
N LYS A 307 -15.96 -6.07 13.56
CA LYS A 307 -16.13 -4.67 13.93
C LYS A 307 -15.11 -3.76 13.26
N ALA A 308 -15.44 -2.48 13.12
CA ALA A 308 -14.54 -1.47 12.62
C ALA A 308 -13.19 -1.51 13.39
N GLY A 309 -12.10 -1.64 12.65
CA GLY A 309 -10.74 -1.74 13.18
C GLY A 309 -10.29 -3.15 13.57
N SER A 310 -11.17 -4.16 13.53
CA SER A 310 -10.78 -5.56 13.66
C SER A 310 -10.17 -6.07 12.36
N SER A 311 -9.19 -6.98 12.46
CA SER A 311 -8.64 -7.69 11.32
C SER A 311 -8.26 -9.12 11.69
N ILE A 312 -8.30 -10.03 10.72
CA ILE A 312 -7.81 -11.40 10.89
C ILE A 312 -7.19 -11.87 9.59
N THR A 313 -6.08 -12.61 9.66
CA THR A 313 -5.44 -13.19 8.46
C THR A 313 -5.50 -14.70 8.52
N PHE A 314 -5.88 -15.30 7.40
CA PHE A 314 -5.92 -16.74 7.20
C PHE A 314 -4.91 -17.17 6.14
N MET A 315 -4.32 -18.34 6.32
CA MET A 315 -3.59 -19.08 5.30
C MET A 315 -4.54 -20.10 4.66
N VAL A 316 -4.52 -20.18 3.33
CA VAL A 316 -5.27 -21.19 2.58
C VAL A 316 -4.61 -22.56 2.77
N LEU A 317 -5.35 -23.50 3.36
CA LEU A 317 -4.89 -24.89 3.51
C LEU A 317 -5.25 -25.74 2.29
N ASP A 318 -6.47 -25.55 1.77
CA ASP A 318 -7.03 -26.22 0.60
C ASP A 318 -8.15 -25.37 -0.04
N ALA A 319 -8.89 -25.93 -1.00
CA ALA A 319 -9.93 -25.22 -1.75
C ALA A 319 -11.18 -24.79 -0.93
N SER A 320 -11.27 -25.22 0.33
CA SER A 320 -12.42 -25.01 1.22
C SER A 320 -12.06 -24.65 2.66
N THR A 321 -10.76 -24.63 3.00
CA THR A 321 -10.27 -24.46 4.37
C THR A 321 -9.26 -23.31 4.48
N LEU A 322 -9.54 -22.41 5.39
CA LEU A 322 -8.72 -21.29 5.80
C LEU A 322 -8.28 -21.48 7.26
N VAL A 323 -6.98 -21.34 7.53
CA VAL A 323 -6.40 -21.50 8.88
C VAL A 323 -5.86 -20.17 9.36
N GLU A 324 -6.26 -19.72 10.54
CA GLU A 324 -5.78 -18.47 11.12
C GLU A 324 -4.25 -18.48 11.26
N VAL A 325 -3.64 -17.37 10.84
CA VAL A 325 -2.22 -17.14 11.05
C VAL A 325 -2.00 -16.68 12.48
N SER A 326 -1.15 -17.39 13.21
CA SER A 326 -0.88 -17.11 14.63
C SER A 326 -0.46 -15.65 14.85
N GLY A 327 -1.10 -15.01 15.84
CA GLY A 327 -0.84 -13.61 16.19
C GLY A 327 -1.29 -12.56 15.16
N SER A 328 -2.03 -12.95 14.12
CA SER A 328 -2.53 -12.01 13.09
C SER A 328 -3.84 -11.31 13.48
N ARG A 329 -4.54 -11.82 14.49
CA ARG A 329 -5.86 -11.31 14.90
C ARG A 329 -5.76 -10.01 15.68
N VAL A 330 -6.53 -9.04 15.23
CA VAL A 330 -6.86 -7.80 15.95
C VAL A 330 -8.37 -7.80 16.14
N GLN A 331 -8.82 -7.69 17.39
CA GLN A 331 -10.24 -7.65 17.74
C GLN A 331 -10.51 -6.37 18.52
N THR A 332 -11.37 -5.51 17.96
CA THR A 332 -11.90 -4.33 18.66
C THR A 332 -13.17 -4.70 19.45
N ALA A 333 -13.39 -3.96 20.53
CA ALA A 333 -14.45 -4.21 21.52
C ALA A 333 -15.86 -3.96 21.00
#